data_AF-A0A078A873-F1
#
_entry.id   AF-A0A078A873-F1
#
_cell.length_a   1.000
_cell.length_b   1.000
_cell.length_c   1.000
_cell.angle_alpha   90.00
_cell.angle_beta   90.00
_cell.angle_gamma   90.00
#
_symmetry.space_group_name_H-M   'P 1'
#
loop_
_entity.id
_entity.type
_entity.pdbx_description
1 polymer ?
#
loop_
_entity_poly.entity_id
_entity_poly.type
_entity_poly.pdbx_seq_one_letter_code
_entity_poly.pdbx_strand_id
1 'polypeptide(L)'
;MISTDSKGFYIENLGELNKEHSPSLPMNFPKERLPCKIYKITLTIMIAELCEEALIKMSLCVFQNQSNLCGQENRVYYNCRKERDAQIFTRIKEWEIEEIQKIPEFDKRQSYYDELEIKRAQIAKQFERTPSSMPNKNKRWRMAADIEQLQWRMENIKSFIKPQI
;
A
#
# COMPACT_ATOMS: atom_id res chain seq x y z
N MET A 1 16.15 8.13 -7.93
CA MET A 1 17.05 9.29 -8.18
C MET A 1 16.41 10.09 -9.30
N ILE A 2 16.21 11.40 -9.16
CA ILE A 2 15.59 12.23 -10.21
C ILE A 2 16.73 12.89 -10.99
N SER A 3 16.92 12.51 -12.25
CA SER A 3 17.91 13.13 -13.16
C SER A 3 17.26 14.31 -13.89
N THR A 4 17.96 15.44 -13.96
CA THR A 4 17.45 16.71 -14.50
C THR A 4 18.24 17.18 -15.72
N ASP A 5 18.52 16.31 -16.68
CA ASP A 5 19.16 16.70 -17.93
C ASP A 5 18.14 17.10 -19.01
N SER A 6 17.85 18.40 -19.03
CA SER A 6 17.54 19.33 -20.14
C SER A 6 16.68 18.95 -21.37
N LYS A 7 16.07 17.78 -21.51
CA LYS A 7 15.11 17.49 -22.60
C LYS A 7 13.94 16.61 -22.15
N GLY A 8 12.94 17.24 -21.52
CA GLY A 8 11.71 16.58 -21.09
C GLY A 8 11.92 15.69 -19.87
N PHE A 9 10.99 15.76 -18.91
CA PHE A 9 11.10 15.01 -17.66
C PHE A 9 10.58 13.58 -17.86
N TYR A 10 11.49 12.61 -17.71
CA TYR A 10 11.14 11.23 -17.48
C TYR A 10 11.36 10.96 -15.99
N ILE A 11 10.29 10.86 -15.19
CA ILE A 11 10.42 10.21 -13.88
C ILE A 11 10.54 8.73 -14.24
N GLU A 12 11.76 8.24 -14.38
CA GLU A 12 12.07 6.86 -14.84
C GLU A 12 11.35 5.78 -14.03
N ASN A 13 10.79 6.14 -12.87
CA ASN A 13 10.05 5.19 -12.06
C ASN A 13 8.99 5.83 -11.14
N LEU A 14 8.04 6.58 -11.72
CA LEU A 14 6.91 7.15 -10.98
C LEU A 14 6.14 6.06 -10.20
N GLY A 15 6.03 4.87 -10.78
CA GLY A 15 5.44 3.70 -10.15
C GLY A 15 6.23 3.16 -8.95
N GLU A 16 7.57 3.23 -8.94
CA GLU A 16 8.35 2.84 -7.75
C GLU A 16 8.21 3.85 -6.62
N LEU A 17 8.21 5.15 -6.92
CA LEU A 17 7.95 6.18 -5.92
C LEU A 17 6.55 6.00 -5.31
N ASN A 18 5.56 5.65 -6.12
CA ASN A 18 4.21 5.37 -5.65
C ASN A 18 4.14 4.08 -4.81
N LYS A 19 4.92 3.03 -5.17
CA LYS A 19 5.04 1.78 -4.41
C LYS A 19 5.67 1.97 -3.03
N GLU A 20 6.71 2.80 -2.90
CA GLU A 20 7.30 3.15 -1.60
C GLU A 20 6.29 3.78 -0.64
N HIS A 21 5.24 4.38 -1.20
CA HIS A 21 4.15 5.02 -0.48
C HIS A 21 2.81 4.26 -0.55
N SER A 22 2.80 3.00 -1.01
CA SER A 22 1.59 2.17 -1.10
C SER A 22 1.66 1.01 -0.11
N PRO A 23 0.52 0.58 0.48
CA PRO A 23 0.50 -0.55 1.41
C PRO A 23 1.02 -1.84 0.77
N SER A 24 1.54 -2.76 1.58
CA SER A 24 1.98 -4.07 1.08
C SER A 24 0.77 -4.83 0.57
N LEU A 25 0.88 -5.46 -0.59
CA LEU A 25 -0.16 -6.37 -1.08
C LEU A 25 0.15 -7.80 -0.64
N PRO A 26 -0.86 -8.61 -0.27
CA PRO A 26 -0.68 -10.05 -0.15
C PRO A 26 -0.11 -10.65 -1.44
N MET A 27 0.72 -11.69 -1.32
CA MET A 27 1.48 -12.27 -2.45
C MET A 27 0.59 -12.70 -3.63
N ASN A 28 -0.63 -13.17 -3.35
CA ASN A 28 -1.58 -13.64 -4.36
C ASN A 28 -2.77 -12.69 -4.55
N PHE A 29 -2.66 -11.43 -4.10
CA PHE A 29 -3.73 -10.47 -4.24
C PHE A 29 -3.92 -10.11 -5.73
N PRO A 30 -5.14 -10.28 -6.29
CA PRO A 30 -5.40 -10.03 -7.70
C PRO A 30 -5.25 -8.55 -8.04
N LYS A 31 -4.46 -8.23 -9.07
CA LYS A 31 -4.18 -6.84 -9.47
C LYS A 31 -5.42 -6.12 -9.98
N GLU A 32 -6.40 -6.87 -10.48
CA GLU A 32 -7.67 -6.36 -10.99
C GLU A 32 -8.55 -5.79 -9.87
N ARG A 33 -8.29 -6.17 -8.61
CA ARG A 33 -8.99 -5.62 -7.44
C ARG A 33 -8.36 -4.34 -6.91
N LEU A 34 -7.21 -3.92 -7.43
CA LEU A 34 -6.64 -2.63 -7.05
C LEU A 34 -7.56 -1.51 -7.51
N PRO A 35 -7.73 -0.46 -6.69
CA PRO A 35 -8.55 0.66 -7.08
C PRO A 35 -7.85 1.36 -8.25
N CYS A 36 -8.56 1.47 -9.36
CA CYS A 36 -8.11 2.15 -10.56
C CYS A 36 -9.20 3.10 -11.04
N LYS A 37 -8.81 4.27 -11.55
CA LYS A 37 -9.76 5.11 -12.29
C LYS A 37 -9.88 4.58 -13.70
N ILE A 38 -11.08 4.16 -14.08
CA ILE A 38 -11.39 3.78 -15.45
C ILE A 38 -11.79 5.07 -16.18
N TYR A 39 -10.89 5.56 -17.03
CA TYR A 39 -11.22 6.62 -17.98
C TYR A 39 -11.69 5.98 -19.28
N LYS A 40 -12.94 6.27 -19.65
CA LYS A 40 -13.45 5.95 -20.99
C LYS A 40 -13.08 7.09 -21.92
N ILE A 41 -11.97 6.94 -22.64
CA ILE A 41 -11.61 7.85 -23.74
C ILE A 41 -11.91 7.08 -25.03
N THR A 42 -12.99 7.47 -25.71
CA THR A 42 -13.47 6.81 -26.93
C THR A 42 -13.61 5.28 -26.79
N LEU A 43 -12.92 4.48 -27.61
CA LEU A 43 -13.00 3.01 -27.65
C LEU A 43 -11.92 2.31 -26.79
N THR A 44 -11.11 3.08 -26.05
CA THR A 44 -9.99 2.53 -25.28
C THR A 44 -10.20 2.77 -23.79
N ILE A 45 -10.02 1.73 -22.97
CA ILE A 45 -10.06 1.86 -21.51
C ILE A 45 -8.65 2.20 -21.03
N MET A 46 -8.48 3.41 -20.49
CA MET A 46 -7.27 3.76 -19.75
C MET A 46 -7.48 3.47 -18.26
N ILE A 47 -6.59 2.65 -17.71
CA ILE A 47 -6.53 2.33 -16.29
C ILE A 47 -5.44 3.22 -15.69
N ALA A 48 -5.84 4.29 -15.01
CA ALA A 48 -4.89 5.16 -14.31
C ALA A 48 -4.81 4.78 -12.82
N GLU A 49 -3.61 4.83 -12.26
CA GLU A 49 -3.39 4.62 -10.82
C GLU A 49 -4.10 5.72 -10.02
N LEU A 50 -4.73 5.35 -8.90
CA LEU A 50 -5.27 6.37 -8.00
C LEU A 50 -4.16 7.32 -7.55
N CYS A 51 -4.46 8.62 -7.61
CA CYS A 51 -3.62 9.73 -7.15
C CYS A 51 -2.48 10.17 -8.07
N GLU A 52 -2.37 9.63 -9.27
CA GLU A 52 -1.35 10.05 -10.25
C GLU A 52 -1.42 11.57 -10.52
N GLU A 53 -2.60 12.12 -10.79
CA GLU A 53 -2.79 13.56 -11.03
C GLU A 53 -2.36 14.41 -9.82
N ALA A 54 -2.70 13.97 -8.61
CA ALA A 54 -2.33 14.67 -7.38
C ALA A 54 -0.82 14.60 -7.12
N LEU A 55 -0.19 13.46 -7.43
CA LEU A 55 1.25 13.26 -7.36
C LEU A 55 1.98 14.16 -8.34
N ILE A 56 1.50 14.26 -9.59
CA ILE A 56 2.08 15.14 -10.62
C ILE A 56 1.99 16.60 -10.17
N LYS A 57 0.83 17.06 -9.71
CA LYS A 57 0.65 18.45 -9.24
C LYS A 57 1.57 18.79 -8.06
N MET A 58 1.64 17.90 -7.06
CA MET A 58 2.54 18.04 -5.93
C MET A 58 4.01 18.06 -6.37
N SER A 59 4.40 17.15 -7.26
CA SER A 59 5.78 17.09 -7.78
C SER A 59 6.13 18.39 -8.52
N LEU A 60 5.28 18.83 -9.45
CA LEU A 60 5.47 20.08 -10.19
C LEU A 60 5.62 21.28 -9.27
N CYS A 61 4.81 21.38 -8.22
CA CYS A 61 4.97 22.47 -7.25
C CYS A 61 6.34 22.43 -6.57
N VAL A 62 6.75 21.27 -6.05
CA VAL A 62 8.04 21.11 -5.34
C VAL A 62 9.23 21.38 -6.27
N PHE A 63 9.08 21.17 -7.57
CA PHE A 63 10.10 21.55 -8.56
C PHE A 63 10.14 23.05 -8.82
N GLN A 64 8.99 23.71 -8.88
CA GLN A 64 8.89 25.12 -9.24
C GLN A 64 9.12 26.06 -8.04
N ASN A 65 8.85 25.58 -6.83
CA ASN A 65 8.84 26.38 -5.61
C ASN A 65 9.59 25.67 -4.48
N GLN A 66 9.92 26.41 -3.42
CA GLN A 66 10.42 25.80 -2.19
C GLN A 66 9.35 24.87 -1.58
N SER A 67 9.75 23.71 -1.06
CA SER A 67 8.80 22.66 -0.63
C SER A 67 7.81 23.11 0.46
N ASN A 68 8.19 24.09 1.28
CA ASN A 68 7.32 24.70 2.30
C ASN A 68 6.16 25.52 1.72
N LEU A 69 6.25 25.96 0.46
CA LEU A 69 5.18 26.68 -0.24
C LEU A 69 4.14 25.75 -0.88
N CYS A 70 4.47 24.47 -1.06
CA CYS A 70 3.61 23.46 -1.68
C CYS A 70 2.67 22.74 -0.69
N GLY A 71 2.31 23.42 0.41
CA GLY A 71 1.51 22.82 1.48
C GLY A 71 0.14 22.33 1.00
N GLN A 72 -0.48 23.05 0.05
CA GLN A 72 -1.79 22.70 -0.48
C GLN A 72 -1.74 21.44 -1.34
N GLU A 73 -0.82 21.37 -2.30
CA GLU A 73 -0.66 20.22 -3.20
C GLU A 73 -0.23 18.98 -2.44
N ASN A 74 0.67 19.13 -1.45
CA ASN A 74 1.02 18.06 -0.51
C ASN A 74 -0.20 17.52 0.23
N ARG A 75 -1.09 18.39 0.72
CA ARG A 75 -2.32 17.98 1.40
C ARG A 75 -3.27 17.24 0.46
N VAL A 76 -3.43 17.71 -0.78
CA VAL A 76 -4.27 17.04 -1.79
C VAL A 76 -3.74 15.65 -2.09
N TYR A 77 -2.44 15.52 -2.35
CA TYR A 77 -1.80 14.21 -2.58
C TYR A 77 -1.95 13.29 -1.37
N TYR A 78 -1.69 13.79 -0.16
CA TYR A 78 -1.82 13.01 1.08
C TYR A 78 -3.25 12.51 1.31
N ASN A 79 -4.25 13.35 1.10
CA ASN A 79 -5.65 12.98 1.24
C ASN A 79 -6.05 11.91 0.22
N CYS A 80 -5.66 12.10 -1.04
CA CYS A 80 -5.91 11.10 -2.08
C CYS A 80 -5.25 9.77 -1.72
N ARG A 81 -3.99 9.80 -1.26
CA ARG A 81 -3.27 8.60 -0.84
C ARG A 81 -3.99 7.88 0.29
N LYS A 82 -4.44 8.62 1.32
CA LYS A 82 -5.21 8.07 2.44
C LYS A 82 -6.48 7.36 1.96
N GLU A 83 -7.21 7.97 1.02
CA GLU A 83 -8.42 7.37 0.46
C GLU A 83 -8.10 6.12 -0.37
N ARG A 84 -7.08 6.17 -1.23
CA ARG A 84 -6.62 5.03 -2.00
C ARG A 84 -6.24 3.86 -1.10
N ASP A 85 -5.45 4.12 -0.05
CA ASP A 85 -4.96 3.07 0.85
C ASP A 85 -6.13 2.45 1.63
N ALA A 86 -7.13 3.24 2.03
CA ALA A 86 -8.36 2.73 2.64
C ALA A 86 -9.16 1.83 1.69
N GLN A 87 -9.22 2.19 0.39
CA GLN A 87 -9.84 1.33 -0.62
C GLN A 87 -9.05 0.04 -0.82
N ILE A 88 -7.72 0.10 -0.92
CA ILE A 88 -6.86 -1.08 -1.03
C ILE A 88 -7.09 -2.01 0.16
N PHE A 89 -7.11 -1.49 1.39
CA PHE A 89 -7.37 -2.31 2.56
C PHE A 89 -8.74 -2.97 2.50
N THR A 90 -9.80 -2.21 2.18
CA THR A 90 -11.14 -2.78 2.01
C THR A 90 -11.14 -3.95 1.02
N ARG A 91 -10.48 -3.79 -0.14
CA ARG A 91 -10.36 -4.84 -1.16
C ARG A 91 -9.56 -6.06 -0.70
N ILE A 92 -8.47 -5.84 0.05
CA ILE A 92 -7.68 -6.91 0.66
C ILE A 92 -8.56 -7.72 1.61
N LYS A 93 -9.32 -7.07 2.48
CA LYS A 93 -10.22 -7.76 3.42
C LYS A 93 -11.29 -8.57 2.70
N GLU A 94 -11.97 -7.98 1.73
CA GLU A 94 -13.00 -8.68 0.94
C GLU A 94 -12.41 -9.96 0.32
N TRP A 95 -11.29 -9.82 -0.38
CA TRP A 95 -10.59 -10.93 -1.02
C TRP A 95 -10.12 -11.99 -0.01
N GLU A 96 -9.49 -11.56 1.08
CA GLU A 96 -8.92 -12.49 2.06
C GLU A 96 -10.01 -13.29 2.79
N ILE A 97 -11.14 -12.66 3.11
CA ILE A 97 -12.31 -13.36 3.65
C ILE A 97 -12.83 -14.40 2.66
N GLU A 98 -12.98 -14.04 1.39
CA GLU A 98 -13.41 -14.99 0.34
C GLU A 98 -12.46 -16.19 0.22
N GLU A 99 -11.15 -15.95 0.23
CA GLU A 99 -10.15 -17.03 0.13
C GLU A 99 -10.16 -17.95 1.35
N ILE A 100 -10.28 -17.40 2.56
CA ILE A 100 -10.34 -18.20 3.79
C ILE A 100 -11.62 -19.05 3.84
N GLN A 101 -12.75 -18.50 3.38
CA GLN A 101 -14.01 -19.25 3.32
C GLN A 101 -13.95 -20.44 2.33
N LYS A 102 -13.18 -20.32 1.25
CA LYS A 102 -12.99 -21.41 0.26
C LYS A 102 -12.20 -22.58 0.81
N ILE A 103 -11.39 -22.39 1.85
CA ILE A 103 -10.62 -23.46 2.48
C ILE A 103 -11.57 -24.23 3.40
N PRO A 104 -11.92 -25.50 3.13
CA PRO A 104 -12.86 -26.23 3.97
C PRO A 104 -12.21 -26.72 5.27
N GLU A 105 -10.92 -27.06 5.25
CA GLU A 105 -10.24 -27.62 6.42
C GLU A 105 -9.85 -26.55 7.43
N PHE A 106 -10.30 -26.73 8.67
CA PHE A 106 -9.98 -25.85 9.80
C PHE A 106 -8.46 -25.70 10.01
N ASP A 107 -7.73 -26.82 10.00
CA ASP A 107 -6.27 -26.83 10.23
C ASP A 107 -5.52 -25.99 9.19
N LYS A 108 -5.99 -25.95 7.94
CA LYS A 108 -5.40 -25.10 6.90
C LYS A 108 -5.69 -23.62 7.12
N ARG A 109 -6.90 -23.26 7.60
CA ARG A 109 -7.22 -21.88 7.99
C ARG A 109 -6.36 -21.43 9.18
N GLN A 110 -6.17 -22.31 10.17
CA GLN A 110 -5.29 -22.06 11.31
C GLN A 110 -3.84 -21.90 10.85
N SER A 111 -3.36 -22.77 9.97
CA SER A 111 -2.00 -22.68 9.43
C SER A 111 -1.76 -21.34 8.72
N TYR A 112 -2.73 -20.85 7.95
CA TYR A 112 -2.64 -19.52 7.33
C TYR A 112 -2.55 -18.39 8.37
N TYR A 113 -3.33 -18.47 9.45
CA TYR A 113 -3.27 -17.50 10.54
C TYR A 113 -1.89 -17.47 11.21
N ASP A 114 -1.36 -18.66 11.51
CA ASP A 114 -0.07 -18.83 12.15
C ASP A 114 1.06 -18.30 11.25
N GLU A 115 0.96 -18.49 9.93
CA GLU A 115 1.89 -17.88 8.97
C GLU A 115 1.88 -16.34 9.02
N LEU A 116 0.70 -15.72 9.13
CA LEU A 116 0.59 -14.26 9.29
C LEU A 116 1.20 -13.80 10.61
N GLU A 117 0.98 -14.56 11.69
CA GLU A 117 1.55 -14.26 13.00
C GLU A 117 3.08 -14.34 12.99
N ILE A 118 3.64 -15.40 12.39
CA ILE A 118 5.09 -15.57 12.23
C ILE A 118 5.67 -14.41 11.42
N LYS A 119 5.05 -14.04 10.30
CA LYS A 119 5.50 -12.89 9.49
C LYS A 119 5.46 -11.59 10.29
N ARG A 120 4.39 -11.34 11.05
CA ARG A 120 4.26 -10.15 11.91
C ARG A 120 5.37 -10.10 12.95
N ALA A 121 5.62 -11.21 13.64
CA ALA A 121 6.67 -11.31 14.65
C ALA A 121 8.08 -11.10 14.06
N GLN A 122 8.34 -11.63 12.86
CA GLN A 122 9.61 -11.42 12.17
C GLN A 122 9.85 -9.95 11.84
N ILE A 123 8.84 -9.25 11.30
CA ILE A 123 8.95 -7.82 10.97
C ILE A 123 9.08 -6.98 12.25
N ALA A 124 8.32 -7.29 13.31
CA ALA A 124 8.45 -6.62 14.61
C ALA A 124 9.87 -6.72 15.18
N LYS A 125 10.46 -7.91 15.13
CA LYS A 125 11.85 -8.14 15.56
C LYS A 125 12.86 -7.35 14.71
N GLN A 126 12.63 -7.23 13.40
CA GLN A 126 13.47 -6.41 12.52
C GLN A 126 13.31 -4.90 12.81
N PHE A 127 12.09 -4.46 13.10
CA PHE A 127 11.79 -3.08 13.47
C PHE A 127 12.51 -2.66 14.75
N GLU A 128 12.47 -3.50 15.79
CA GLU A 128 13.16 -3.25 17.06
C GLU A 128 14.68 -3.14 16.89
N ARG A 129 15.26 -3.96 16.02
CA ARG A 129 16.71 -3.98 15.73
C ARG A 129 17.17 -2.83 14.84
N THR A 130 16.28 -2.20 14.09
CA THR A 130 16.64 -1.15 13.13
C THR A 130 16.82 0.18 13.87
N PRO A 131 17.97 0.88 13.77
CA PRO A 131 18.19 2.13 14.51
C PRO A 131 17.18 3.24 14.19
N SER A 132 16.78 4.03 15.19
CA SER A 132 15.93 5.22 15.04
C SER A 132 16.67 6.44 14.47
N SER A 133 17.47 6.24 13.42
CA SER A 133 18.23 7.29 12.74
C SER A 133 17.49 7.84 11.52
N MET A 134 17.80 9.08 11.11
CA MET A 134 17.20 9.71 9.92
C MET A 134 17.30 8.85 8.64
N PRO A 135 18.44 8.18 8.34
CA PRO A 135 18.53 7.28 7.18
C PRO A 135 17.56 6.08 7.23
N ASN A 136 17.19 5.62 8.43
CA ASN A 136 16.32 4.48 8.63
C ASN A 136 14.84 4.85 8.85
N LYS A 137 14.51 6.15 8.85
CA LYS A 137 13.16 6.66 9.15
C LYS A 137 12.09 6.02 8.25
N ASN A 138 12.29 6.05 6.93
CA ASN A 138 11.35 5.48 5.97
C ASN A 138 11.24 3.95 6.12
N LYS A 139 12.37 3.27 6.33
CA LYS A 139 12.41 1.82 6.57
C LYS A 139 11.60 1.44 7.81
N ARG A 140 11.79 2.15 8.92
CA ARG A 140 11.04 1.94 10.17
C ARG A 140 9.56 2.23 9.98
N TRP A 141 9.19 3.32 9.32
CA TRP A 141 7.80 3.63 8.99
C TRP A 141 7.16 2.53 8.16
N ARG A 142 7.88 1.98 7.19
CA ARG A 142 7.38 0.87 6.39
C ARG A 142 7.11 -0.37 7.24
N MET A 143 8.08 -0.81 8.03
CA MET A 143 7.92 -1.96 8.90
C MET A 143 6.77 -1.77 9.91
N ALA A 144 6.59 -0.56 10.46
CA ALA A 144 5.46 -0.26 11.35
C ALA A 144 4.12 -0.42 10.63
N ALA A 145 4.00 0.11 9.41
CA ALA A 145 2.79 -0.05 8.59
C ALA A 145 2.51 -1.52 8.25
N ASP A 146 3.55 -2.31 7.93
CA ASP A 146 3.41 -3.74 7.64
C ASP A 146 2.96 -4.54 8.88
N ILE A 147 3.46 -4.20 10.08
CA ILE A 147 3.02 -4.80 11.36
C ILE A 147 1.55 -4.52 11.61
N GLU A 148 1.12 -3.27 11.48
CA GLU A 148 -0.27 -2.84 11.67
C GLU A 148 -1.19 -3.52 10.66
N GLN A 149 -0.77 -3.58 9.40
CA GLN A 149 -1.53 -4.25 8.34
C GLN A 149 -1.70 -5.75 8.63
N LEU A 150 -0.62 -6.45 9.03
CA LEU A 150 -0.70 -7.87 9.37
C LEU A 150 -1.60 -8.13 10.57
N GLN A 151 -1.52 -7.28 11.60
CA GLN A 151 -2.42 -7.36 12.75
C GLN A 151 -3.89 -7.17 12.31
N TRP A 152 -4.18 -6.15 11.51
CA TRP A 152 -5.53 -5.88 11.01
C TRP A 152 -6.07 -7.04 10.15
N ARG A 153 -5.24 -7.64 9.31
CA ARG A 153 -5.59 -8.85 8.52
C ARG A 153 -5.97 -10.01 9.43
N MET A 154 -5.12 -10.32 10.42
CA MET A 154 -5.38 -11.37 11.42
C MET A 154 -6.70 -11.14 12.16
N GLU A 155 -7.02 -9.90 12.55
CA GLU A 155 -8.27 -9.55 13.22
C GLU A 155 -9.51 -9.83 12.34
N ASN A 156 -9.44 -9.51 11.04
CA ASN A 156 -10.54 -9.75 10.09
C ASN A 156 -10.84 -11.22 9.85
N ILE A 157 -9.83 -12.10 9.91
CA ILE A 157 -10.03 -13.52 9.64
C ILE A 157 -10.26 -14.36 10.91
N LYS A 158 -10.02 -13.79 12.10
CA LYS A 158 -10.07 -14.49 13.40
C LYS A 158 -11.39 -15.23 13.66
N SER A 159 -12.52 -14.74 13.14
CA SER A 159 -13.82 -15.41 13.29
C SER A 159 -13.93 -16.73 12.51
N PHE A 160 -13.14 -16.93 11.46
CA PHE A 160 -13.18 -18.12 10.60
C PHE A 160 -12.30 -19.28 11.12
N ILE A 161 -11.60 -19.04 12.23
CA ILE A 161 -10.54 -19.88 12.81
C ILE A 161 -10.83 -20.22 14.28
N LYS A 162 -11.97 -19.78 14.81
CA LYS A 162 -12.48 -20.34 16.06
C LYS A 162 -13.22 -21.63 15.75
N PRO A 163 -13.04 -22.70 16.55
CA PRO A 163 -13.94 -23.84 16.45
C PRO A 163 -15.36 -23.33 16.70
N GLN A 164 -16.30 -23.67 15.80
CA GLN A 164 -17.72 -23.45 16.08
C GLN A 164 -18.07 -24.37 17.24
N ILE A 165 -18.25 -23.79 18.42
CA ILE A 165 -18.77 -24.46 19.61
C ILE A 165 -20.26 -24.67 19.42
#